data_AF-A0A4U8WDN7-F1
#
_entry.id   AF-A0A4U8WDN7-F1
#
_cell.length_a   1.000
_cell.length_b   1.000
_cell.length_c   1.000
_cell.angle_alpha   90.00
_cell.angle_beta   90.00
_cell.angle_gamma   90.00
#
_symmetry.space_group_name_H-M   'P 1'
#
loop_
_entity.id
_entity.type
_entity.pdbx_description
1 polymer ?
#
loop_
_entity_poly.entity_id
_entity_poly.type
_entity_poly.pdbx_seq_one_letter_code
_entity_poly.pdbx_strand_id
1 'polypeptide(L)'
;MSQPDSEREPTENPADAASVVEAATAKAAAAKAVAETAAADAVVAKAVAETAAAVAAAESDPAAIAEAVAQTTAAETAMAEAVVAEAAAETAAAEAAAAVAAAESAADDQDDEAPVAATQPRIHDGGAAVETIVHVLRHGEVHNPKGILYGRLPGFGLSVAGRAQAGAVARALADHDIAAVIASPLQRAQETAAPIAAQHGLIVRTDENLIEAGNTFEGLRVSVGDGALRKPRHWWKLRDPFTPSWGEPYLQIAHRMLAAVNKARAEATGREAVLVSHQLPVWTLRRFLQGQRLWHDPRQRQCSLASLTSLVYQGDTLVDIVYSEPAGGSDPTVHGA
;
A
#
# COMPACT_ATOMS: atom_id res chain seq x y z
N MET A 1 -42.82 -12.72 49.62
CA MET A 1 -43.26 -12.08 48.35
C MET A 1 -42.02 -11.55 47.67
N SER A 2 -41.37 -12.39 46.87
CA SER A 2 -40.28 -12.01 45.96
C SER A 2 -40.88 -11.91 44.56
N GLN A 3 -40.62 -10.82 43.84
CA GLN A 3 -40.92 -10.75 42.41
C GLN A 3 -39.76 -11.34 41.61
N PRO A 4 -40.01 -12.02 40.48
CA PRO A 4 -38.95 -12.49 39.60
C PRO A 4 -38.55 -11.39 38.59
N ASP A 5 -37.25 -11.32 38.30
CA ASP A 5 -36.66 -10.52 37.24
C ASP A 5 -37.25 -10.90 35.87
N SER A 6 -37.67 -9.89 35.09
CA SER A 6 -38.07 -10.05 33.69
C SER A 6 -36.83 -10.06 32.80
N GLU A 7 -36.55 -11.20 32.18
CA GLU A 7 -35.58 -11.32 31.09
C GLU A 7 -35.99 -10.41 29.92
N ARG A 8 -35.09 -9.52 29.47
CA ARG A 8 -35.21 -8.81 28.20
C ARG A 8 -34.81 -9.76 27.08
N GLU A 9 -35.72 -10.05 26.16
CA GLU A 9 -35.34 -10.64 24.86
C GLU A 9 -34.63 -9.59 23.99
N PRO A 10 -33.60 -9.98 23.20
CA PRO A 10 -32.93 -9.09 22.27
C PRO A 10 -33.82 -8.90 21.04
N THR A 11 -34.35 -7.69 20.84
CA THR A 11 -35.00 -7.31 19.60
C THR A 11 -33.91 -6.95 18.58
N GLU A 12 -33.64 -7.81 17.61
CA GLU A 12 -32.84 -7.44 16.43
C GLU A 12 -33.55 -6.30 15.67
N ASN A 13 -32.82 -5.22 15.43
CA ASN A 13 -33.34 -4.03 14.78
C ASN A 13 -33.49 -4.30 13.27
N PRO A 14 -34.69 -4.16 12.66
CA PRO A 14 -34.90 -4.44 11.23
C PRO A 14 -34.09 -3.55 10.28
N ALA A 15 -33.52 -2.43 10.77
CA ALA A 15 -32.60 -1.58 10.00
C ALA A 15 -31.24 -2.26 9.73
N ASP A 16 -30.74 -3.10 10.65
CA ASP A 16 -29.47 -3.84 10.49
C ASP A 16 -29.61 -4.98 9.48
N ALA A 17 -30.78 -5.64 9.44
CA ALA A 17 -31.01 -6.72 8.49
C ALA A 17 -31.03 -6.22 7.03
N ALA A 18 -31.52 -5.00 6.80
CA ALA A 18 -31.57 -4.40 5.46
C ALA A 18 -30.19 -3.98 4.93
N SER A 19 -29.35 -3.37 5.77
CA SER A 19 -27.98 -2.96 5.41
C SER A 19 -27.07 -4.16 5.13
N VAL A 20 -27.22 -5.25 5.90
CA VAL A 20 -26.48 -6.50 5.68
C VAL A 20 -26.85 -7.16 4.35
N VAL A 21 -28.14 -7.12 3.96
CA VAL A 21 -28.60 -7.67 2.67
C VAL A 21 -28.08 -6.81 1.50
N GLU A 22 -28.05 -5.49 1.63
CA GLU A 22 -27.52 -4.59 0.61
C GLU A 22 -26.01 -4.80 0.38
N ALA A 23 -25.22 -4.87 1.45
CA ALA A 23 -23.79 -5.18 1.39
C ALA A 23 -23.51 -6.56 0.79
N ALA A 24 -24.31 -7.58 1.13
CA ALA A 24 -24.18 -8.92 0.56
C ALA A 24 -24.49 -8.94 -0.95
N THR A 25 -25.48 -8.15 -1.39
CA THR A 25 -25.87 -8.04 -2.79
C THR A 25 -24.78 -7.35 -3.62
N ALA A 26 -24.19 -6.28 -3.09
CA ALA A 26 -23.08 -5.57 -3.75
C ALA A 26 -21.81 -6.45 -3.86
N LYS A 27 -21.51 -7.24 -2.81
CA LYS A 27 -20.39 -8.19 -2.83
C LYS A 27 -20.57 -9.31 -3.86
N ALA A 28 -21.81 -9.79 -4.05
CA ALA A 28 -22.13 -10.78 -5.08
C ALA A 28 -21.97 -10.20 -6.50
N ALA A 29 -22.35 -8.94 -6.72
CA ALA A 29 -22.15 -8.25 -8.00
C ALA A 29 -20.67 -8.07 -8.32
N ALA A 30 -19.85 -7.67 -7.35
CA ALA A 30 -18.40 -7.55 -7.52
C ALA A 30 -17.74 -8.91 -7.82
N ALA A 31 -18.13 -9.98 -7.14
CA ALA A 31 -17.63 -11.33 -7.40
C ALA A 31 -17.98 -11.82 -8.82
N LYS A 32 -19.19 -11.50 -9.29
CA LYS A 32 -19.62 -11.79 -10.66
C LYS A 32 -18.77 -11.02 -11.68
N ALA A 33 -18.51 -9.74 -11.45
CA ALA A 33 -17.69 -8.92 -12.35
C ALA A 33 -16.24 -9.44 -12.43
N VAL A 34 -15.64 -9.85 -11.31
CA VAL A 34 -14.31 -10.49 -11.29
C VAL A 34 -14.28 -11.79 -12.09
N ALA A 35 -15.35 -12.60 -12.00
CA ALA A 35 -15.47 -13.82 -12.80
C ALA A 35 -15.62 -13.52 -14.31
N GLU A 36 -16.31 -12.45 -14.67
CA GLU A 36 -16.44 -11.98 -16.06
C GLU A 36 -15.11 -11.44 -16.61
N THR A 37 -14.30 -10.73 -15.81
CA THR A 37 -12.94 -10.31 -16.19
C THR A 37 -12.02 -11.51 -16.40
N ALA A 38 -12.06 -12.50 -15.51
CA ALA A 38 -11.26 -13.73 -15.67
C ALA A 38 -11.65 -14.52 -16.93
N ALA A 39 -12.94 -14.51 -17.31
CA ALA A 39 -13.40 -15.09 -18.57
C ALA A 39 -12.90 -14.27 -19.77
N ALA A 40 -12.89 -12.95 -19.70
CA ALA A 40 -12.37 -12.07 -20.75
C ALA A 40 -10.85 -12.25 -20.97
N ASP A 41 -10.07 -12.37 -19.90
CA ASP A 41 -8.62 -12.64 -19.96
C ASP A 41 -8.32 -13.97 -20.67
N ALA A 42 -9.13 -14.99 -20.42
CA ALA A 42 -9.00 -16.29 -21.10
C ALA A 42 -9.31 -16.18 -22.61
N VAL A 43 -10.28 -15.34 -23.00
CA VAL A 43 -10.60 -15.06 -24.41
C VAL A 43 -9.46 -14.31 -25.09
N VAL A 44 -8.88 -13.29 -24.45
CA VAL A 44 -7.72 -12.54 -24.97
C VAL A 44 -6.51 -13.46 -25.13
N ALA A 45 -6.20 -14.29 -24.12
CA ALA A 45 -5.08 -15.23 -24.19
C ALA A 45 -5.23 -16.22 -25.36
N LYS A 46 -6.45 -16.71 -25.59
CA LYS A 46 -6.75 -17.58 -26.73
C LYS A 46 -6.58 -16.86 -28.06
N ALA A 47 -7.13 -15.65 -28.20
CA ALA A 47 -7.05 -14.87 -29.44
C ALA A 47 -5.61 -14.49 -29.80
N VAL A 48 -4.77 -14.16 -28.81
CA VAL A 48 -3.34 -13.89 -29.00
C VAL A 48 -2.59 -15.16 -29.44
N ALA A 49 -2.91 -16.32 -28.86
CA ALA A 49 -2.30 -17.59 -29.24
C ALA A 49 -2.66 -18.01 -30.67
N GLU A 50 -3.93 -17.84 -31.06
CA GLU A 50 -4.40 -18.09 -32.43
C GLU A 50 -3.67 -17.15 -33.41
N THR A 51 -3.66 -15.84 -33.13
CA THR A 51 -2.97 -14.84 -33.95
C THR A 51 -1.48 -15.17 -34.14
N ALA A 52 -0.79 -15.57 -33.06
CA ALA A 52 0.61 -15.97 -33.15
C ALA A 52 0.82 -17.20 -34.06
N ALA A 53 -0.13 -18.16 -34.04
CA ALA A 53 -0.08 -19.33 -34.90
C ALA A 53 -0.34 -18.97 -36.38
N ALA A 54 -1.30 -18.11 -36.70
CA ALA A 54 -1.53 -17.69 -38.09
C ALA A 54 -0.42 -16.80 -38.65
N VAL A 55 0.16 -15.91 -37.83
CA VAL A 55 1.33 -15.12 -38.24
C VAL A 55 2.53 -16.03 -38.52
N ALA A 56 2.72 -17.09 -37.74
CA ALA A 56 3.78 -18.07 -37.98
C ALA A 56 3.55 -18.93 -39.23
N ALA A 57 2.29 -19.17 -39.62
CA ALA A 57 1.92 -19.91 -40.83
C ALA A 57 1.92 -19.06 -42.11
N ALA A 58 1.96 -17.73 -41.99
CA ALA A 58 1.91 -16.80 -43.11
C ALA A 58 3.28 -16.69 -43.84
N GLU A 59 3.62 -17.68 -44.65
CA GLU A 59 4.76 -17.60 -45.59
C GLU A 59 4.29 -17.28 -47.02
N SER A 60 4.36 -16.02 -47.47
CA SER A 60 4.08 -15.56 -48.86
C SER A 60 2.78 -16.03 -49.55
N ASP A 61 1.95 -16.84 -48.89
CA ASP A 61 0.67 -17.36 -49.34
C ASP A 61 -0.43 -16.33 -49.03
N PRO A 62 -1.11 -15.79 -50.07
CA PRO A 62 -2.18 -14.80 -49.89
C PRO A 62 -3.31 -15.27 -48.97
N ALA A 63 -3.61 -16.58 -48.92
CA ALA A 63 -4.68 -17.11 -48.08
C ALA A 63 -4.30 -17.09 -46.59
N ALA A 64 -3.07 -17.51 -46.28
CA ALA A 64 -2.54 -17.48 -44.91
C ALA A 64 -2.35 -16.04 -44.38
N ILE A 65 -1.99 -15.09 -45.26
CA ILE A 65 -1.91 -13.66 -44.92
C ILE A 65 -3.29 -13.11 -44.57
N ALA A 66 -4.34 -13.44 -45.34
CA ALA A 66 -5.69 -13.00 -45.06
C ALA A 66 -6.23 -13.56 -43.72
N GLU A 67 -5.89 -14.81 -43.39
CA GLU A 67 -6.23 -15.43 -42.11
C GLU A 67 -5.51 -14.76 -40.93
N ALA A 68 -4.21 -14.45 -41.08
CA ALA A 68 -3.46 -13.74 -40.05
C ALA A 68 -4.03 -12.33 -39.78
N VAL A 69 -4.45 -11.60 -40.82
CA VAL A 69 -5.11 -10.29 -40.67
C VAL A 69 -6.47 -10.41 -39.96
N ALA A 70 -7.27 -11.43 -40.28
CA ALA A 70 -8.55 -11.67 -39.62
C ALA A 70 -8.37 -12.00 -38.13
N GLN A 71 -7.39 -12.84 -37.79
CA GLN A 71 -7.10 -13.20 -36.39
C GLN A 71 -6.52 -12.03 -35.59
N THR A 72 -5.69 -11.19 -36.21
CA THR A 72 -5.19 -9.94 -35.59
C THR A 72 -6.35 -9.01 -35.24
N THR A 73 -7.31 -8.84 -36.16
CA THR A 73 -8.51 -8.00 -35.92
C THR A 73 -9.40 -8.56 -34.80
N ALA A 74 -9.54 -9.89 -34.73
CA ALA A 74 -10.27 -10.56 -33.66
C ALA A 74 -9.59 -10.40 -32.29
N ALA A 75 -8.26 -10.45 -32.24
CA ALA A 75 -7.50 -10.21 -31.02
C ALA A 75 -7.62 -8.75 -30.55
N GLU A 76 -7.56 -7.78 -31.45
CA GLU A 76 -7.78 -6.36 -31.11
C GLU A 76 -9.18 -6.12 -30.53
N THR A 77 -10.20 -6.75 -31.11
CA THR A 77 -11.59 -6.66 -30.63
C THR A 77 -11.74 -7.29 -29.24
N ALA A 78 -11.17 -8.49 -29.03
CA ALA A 78 -11.18 -9.16 -27.74
C ALA A 78 -10.45 -8.36 -26.65
N MET A 79 -9.34 -7.71 -26.99
CA MET A 79 -8.61 -6.84 -26.07
C MET A 79 -9.44 -5.60 -25.70
N ALA A 80 -10.16 -5.00 -26.65
CA ALA A 80 -11.05 -3.87 -26.37
C ALA A 80 -12.22 -4.26 -25.45
N GLU A 81 -12.85 -5.41 -25.68
CA GLU A 81 -13.92 -5.93 -24.83
C GLU A 81 -13.42 -6.25 -23.41
N ALA A 82 -12.21 -6.79 -23.27
CA ALA A 82 -11.61 -7.06 -21.97
C ALA A 82 -11.33 -5.78 -21.16
N VAL A 83 -10.87 -4.70 -21.81
CA VAL A 83 -10.69 -3.39 -21.15
C VAL A 83 -12.01 -2.83 -20.63
N VAL A 84 -13.10 -3.01 -21.38
CA VAL A 84 -14.45 -2.59 -20.93
C VAL A 84 -14.92 -3.43 -19.74
N ALA A 85 -14.67 -4.75 -19.75
CA ALA A 85 -15.00 -5.64 -18.65
C ALA A 85 -14.19 -5.33 -17.38
N GLU A 86 -12.90 -4.98 -17.51
CA GLU A 86 -12.04 -4.57 -16.39
C GLU A 86 -12.53 -3.27 -15.75
N ALA A 87 -12.89 -2.26 -16.56
CA ALA A 87 -13.46 -1.01 -16.06
C ALA A 87 -14.81 -1.18 -15.34
N ALA A 88 -15.65 -2.10 -15.84
CA ALA A 88 -16.92 -2.44 -15.18
C ALA A 88 -16.68 -3.15 -13.83
N ALA A 89 -15.68 -4.04 -13.74
CA ALA A 89 -15.31 -4.70 -12.50
C ALA A 89 -14.71 -3.75 -11.47
N GLU A 90 -13.89 -2.78 -11.88
CA GLU A 90 -13.37 -1.72 -11.00
C GLU A 90 -14.51 -0.88 -10.41
N THR A 91 -15.51 -0.53 -11.23
CA THR A 91 -16.69 0.23 -10.79
C THR A 91 -17.52 -0.56 -9.78
N ALA A 92 -17.81 -1.83 -10.08
CA ALA A 92 -18.58 -2.70 -9.17
C ALA A 92 -17.85 -2.97 -7.84
N ALA A 93 -16.52 -3.10 -7.86
CA ALA A 93 -15.72 -3.24 -6.64
C ALA A 93 -15.73 -1.98 -5.78
N ALA A 94 -15.73 -0.78 -6.40
CA ALA A 94 -15.83 0.49 -5.69
C ALA A 94 -17.20 0.67 -5.01
N GLU A 95 -18.29 0.34 -5.71
CA GLU A 95 -19.65 0.37 -5.15
C GLU A 95 -19.81 -0.61 -3.98
N ALA A 96 -19.26 -1.83 -4.09
CA ALA A 96 -19.28 -2.81 -3.01
C ALA A 96 -18.48 -2.35 -1.78
N ALA A 97 -17.32 -1.72 -1.97
CA ALA A 97 -16.53 -1.17 -0.87
C ALA A 97 -17.27 -0.03 -0.14
N ALA A 98 -17.97 0.83 -0.89
CA ALA A 98 -18.77 1.90 -0.30
C ALA A 98 -19.98 1.36 0.50
N ALA A 99 -20.66 0.32 0.01
CA ALA A 99 -21.77 -0.31 0.71
C ALA A 99 -21.34 -1.00 2.02
N VAL A 100 -20.16 -1.64 2.04
CA VAL A 100 -19.61 -2.25 3.27
C VAL A 100 -19.26 -1.18 4.30
N ALA A 101 -18.61 -0.09 3.88
CA ALA A 101 -18.25 1.01 4.79
C ALA A 101 -19.50 1.69 5.40
N ALA A 102 -20.57 1.86 4.61
CA ALA A 102 -21.83 2.39 5.11
C ALA A 102 -22.49 1.47 6.15
N ALA A 103 -22.45 0.15 5.93
CA ALA A 103 -22.98 -0.84 6.87
C ALA A 103 -22.16 -0.91 8.18
N GLU A 104 -20.83 -0.82 8.10
CA GLU A 104 -19.94 -0.82 9.28
C GLU A 104 -20.11 0.45 10.13
N SER A 105 -20.34 1.61 9.50
CA SER A 105 -20.59 2.88 10.21
C SER A 105 -21.91 2.93 10.98
N ALA A 106 -22.89 2.09 10.62
CA ALA A 106 -24.18 2.00 11.31
C ALA A 106 -24.13 1.14 12.58
N ALA A 107 -23.05 0.39 12.79
CA ALA A 107 -22.91 -0.58 13.87
C ALA A 107 -22.10 -0.10 15.10
N ASP A 108 -21.43 1.06 15.03
CA ASP A 108 -20.47 1.54 16.06
C ASP A 108 -21.05 2.60 17.03
N ASP A 109 -22.36 2.86 16.98
CA ASP A 109 -23.02 3.90 17.78
C ASP A 109 -23.72 3.29 19.03
N GLN A 110 -22.93 2.64 19.91
CA GLN A 110 -23.33 2.29 21.28
C GLN A 110 -22.16 1.75 22.11
N ASP A 111 -21.53 2.63 22.91
CA ASP A 111 -21.20 2.38 24.33
C ASP A 111 -20.53 3.62 24.95
N ASP A 112 -21.17 4.16 25.98
CA ASP A 112 -20.83 5.39 26.72
C ASP A 112 -20.35 4.97 28.14
N GLU A 113 -19.14 5.36 28.57
CA GLU A 113 -18.84 5.54 29.99
C GLU A 113 -17.72 6.56 30.28
N ALA A 114 -17.96 7.36 31.32
CA ALA A 114 -17.39 8.68 31.66
C ALA A 114 -16.08 8.64 32.53
N PRO A 115 -15.41 9.79 32.82
CA PRO A 115 -13.94 9.87 32.92
C PRO A 115 -13.37 9.92 34.36
N VAL A 116 -12.07 9.63 34.48
CA VAL A 116 -11.30 9.77 35.73
C VAL A 116 -10.36 10.99 35.69
N ALA A 117 -10.66 11.94 36.59
CA ALA A 117 -9.97 13.14 37.09
C ALA A 117 -8.63 13.64 36.49
N ALA A 118 -8.66 14.95 36.22
CA ALA A 118 -7.62 15.84 35.72
C ALA A 118 -6.43 16.08 36.66
N THR A 119 -5.24 16.19 36.06
CA THR A 119 -4.13 17.00 36.59
C THR A 119 -3.87 18.12 35.57
N GLN A 120 -4.20 19.37 35.92
CA GLN A 120 -3.99 20.51 35.02
C GLN A 120 -2.51 20.91 34.96
N PRO A 121 -1.93 21.15 33.76
CA PRO A 121 -0.71 21.93 33.65
C PRO A 121 -1.03 23.42 33.75
N ARG A 122 -0.15 24.15 34.46
CA ARG A 122 -0.20 25.60 34.61
C ARG A 122 -0.23 26.29 33.25
N ILE A 123 -1.17 27.21 33.06
CA ILE A 123 -1.25 28.08 31.90
C ILE A 123 -0.01 28.98 31.88
N HIS A 124 0.88 28.72 30.94
CA HIS A 124 1.74 29.75 30.36
C HIS A 124 1.02 30.27 29.12
N ASP A 125 0.63 31.53 29.17
CA ASP A 125 0.05 32.26 28.05
C ASP A 125 1.11 32.40 26.93
N GLY A 126 0.83 31.89 25.72
CA GLY A 126 1.77 31.99 24.60
C GLY A 126 1.55 31.03 23.43
N GLY A 127 0.46 31.21 22.66
CA GLY A 127 0.25 30.64 21.31
C GLY A 127 0.14 29.11 21.23
N ALA A 128 -1.03 28.57 20.87
CA ALA A 128 -1.16 27.14 20.58
C ALA A 128 -0.11 26.71 19.56
N ALA A 129 0.77 25.79 19.94
CA ALA A 129 1.85 25.32 19.08
C ALA A 129 1.23 24.71 17.81
N VAL A 130 1.68 25.19 16.66
CA VAL A 130 1.18 24.75 15.35
C VAL A 130 1.49 23.27 15.18
N GLU A 131 0.46 22.46 14.93
CA GLU A 131 0.59 21.03 14.69
C GLU A 131 1.05 20.75 13.25
N THR A 132 1.88 19.75 13.05
CA THR A 132 2.33 19.33 11.72
C THR A 132 2.46 17.82 11.68
N ILE A 133 1.88 17.18 10.68
CA ILE A 133 1.90 15.72 10.55
C ILE A 133 2.75 15.33 9.34
N VAL A 134 3.69 14.41 9.55
CA VAL A 134 4.48 13.83 8.45
C VAL A 134 4.15 12.35 8.33
N HIS A 135 3.44 12.00 7.27
CA HIS A 135 3.12 10.62 6.93
C HIS A 135 4.27 9.99 6.17
N VAL A 136 4.79 8.87 6.68
CA VAL A 136 5.79 8.07 5.98
C VAL A 136 5.13 6.78 5.50
N LEU A 137 4.95 6.67 4.18
CA LEU A 137 4.21 5.63 3.50
C LEU A 137 5.16 4.57 2.92
N ARG A 138 4.90 3.28 3.17
CA ARG A 138 5.52 2.20 2.38
C ARG A 138 4.84 2.12 1.02
N HIS A 139 5.60 1.99 -0.06
CA HIS A 139 5.04 1.77 -1.40
C HIS A 139 4.07 0.56 -1.46
N GLY A 140 3.17 0.56 -2.45
CA GLY A 140 2.25 -0.55 -2.70
C GLY A 140 2.95 -1.80 -3.26
N GLU A 141 2.19 -2.89 -3.43
CA GLU A 141 2.71 -4.15 -3.94
C GLU A 141 3.39 -4.01 -5.30
N VAL A 142 4.54 -4.65 -5.47
CA VAL A 142 5.31 -4.67 -6.71
C VAL A 142 5.06 -5.94 -7.48
N HIS A 143 4.93 -5.84 -8.80
CA HIS A 143 4.86 -7.02 -9.67
C HIS A 143 6.22 -7.73 -9.70
N ASN A 144 6.36 -8.82 -8.93
CA ASN A 144 7.60 -9.57 -8.79
C ASN A 144 7.37 -11.11 -8.90
N PRO A 145 6.93 -11.61 -10.06
CA PRO A 145 6.59 -13.03 -10.23
C PRO A 145 7.79 -13.98 -10.03
N LYS A 146 9.01 -13.46 -10.14
CA LYS A 146 10.26 -14.22 -10.00
C LYS A 146 10.81 -14.25 -8.56
N GLY A 147 10.15 -13.57 -7.62
CA GLY A 147 10.57 -13.52 -6.21
C GLY A 147 12.00 -12.98 -6.02
N ILE A 148 12.36 -11.97 -6.81
CA ILE A 148 13.69 -11.35 -6.76
C ILE A 148 13.74 -10.36 -5.61
N LEU A 149 14.82 -10.38 -4.82
CA LEU A 149 15.15 -9.26 -3.95
C LEU A 149 15.56 -8.09 -4.83
N TYR A 150 14.64 -7.15 -5.04
CA TYR A 150 14.90 -6.07 -5.98
C TYR A 150 15.61 -4.87 -5.35
N GLY A 151 15.40 -4.56 -4.06
CA GLY A 151 16.11 -3.46 -3.39
C GLY A 151 16.06 -2.15 -4.19
N ARG A 152 17.22 -1.66 -4.64
CA ARG A 152 17.35 -0.44 -5.48
C ARG A 152 17.30 -0.69 -6.99
N LEU A 153 17.10 -1.92 -7.47
CA LEU A 153 17.07 -2.23 -8.90
C LEU A 153 15.90 -1.50 -9.62
N PRO A 154 16.13 -0.99 -10.84
CA PRO A 154 15.07 -0.43 -11.68
C PRO A 154 14.19 -1.52 -12.30
N GLY A 155 13.06 -1.12 -12.90
CA GLY A 155 12.16 -2.04 -13.62
C GLY A 155 11.18 -2.82 -12.74
N PHE A 156 11.06 -2.44 -11.46
CA PHE A 156 10.12 -3.01 -10.51
C PHE A 156 9.03 -1.98 -10.19
N GLY A 157 7.96 -2.01 -10.99
CA GLY A 157 6.75 -1.20 -10.81
C GLY A 157 5.65 -1.93 -10.02
N LEU A 158 4.60 -1.19 -9.70
CA LEU A 158 3.45 -1.70 -8.96
C LEU A 158 2.70 -2.79 -9.73
N SER A 159 2.20 -3.78 -9.00
CA SER A 159 1.21 -4.73 -9.52
C SER A 159 -0.17 -4.06 -9.65
N VAL A 160 -1.15 -4.79 -10.20
CA VAL A 160 -2.56 -4.35 -10.18
C VAL A 160 -3.01 -4.10 -8.75
N ALA A 161 -2.72 -5.02 -7.83
CA ALA A 161 -3.01 -4.86 -6.40
C ALA A 161 -2.27 -3.65 -5.80
N GLY A 162 -1.01 -3.43 -6.16
CA GLY A 162 -0.24 -2.28 -5.70
C GLY A 162 -0.82 -0.94 -6.15
N ARG A 163 -1.33 -0.86 -7.37
CA ARG A 163 -2.06 0.32 -7.86
C ARG A 163 -3.36 0.55 -7.10
N ALA A 164 -4.13 -0.51 -6.83
CA ALA A 164 -5.34 -0.44 -6.02
C ALA A 164 -5.04 0.04 -4.58
N GLN A 165 -3.95 -0.46 -3.97
CA GLN A 165 -3.47 -0.02 -2.66
C GLN A 165 -3.09 1.47 -2.65
N ALA A 166 -2.36 1.94 -3.66
CA ALA A 166 -2.02 3.36 -3.78
C ALA A 166 -3.28 4.25 -3.90
N GLY A 167 -4.28 3.80 -4.66
CA GLY A 167 -5.57 4.47 -4.75
C GLY A 167 -6.35 4.47 -3.42
N ALA A 168 -6.28 3.38 -2.65
CA ALA A 168 -6.91 3.32 -1.32
C ALA A 168 -6.28 4.33 -0.34
N VAL A 169 -4.95 4.44 -0.33
CA VAL A 169 -4.26 5.47 0.48
C VAL A 169 -4.66 6.88 0.05
N ALA A 170 -4.72 7.15 -1.26
CA ALA A 170 -5.13 8.45 -1.77
C ALA A 170 -6.55 8.83 -1.34
N ARG A 171 -7.49 7.88 -1.35
CA ARG A 171 -8.85 8.11 -0.84
C ARG A 171 -8.87 8.33 0.67
N ALA A 172 -8.11 7.54 1.43
CA ALA A 172 -8.03 7.68 2.88
C ALA A 172 -7.47 9.05 3.32
N LEU A 173 -6.60 9.64 2.50
CA LEU A 173 -6.03 10.96 2.74
C LEU A 173 -6.83 12.10 2.08
N ALA A 174 -7.96 11.84 1.42
CA ALA A 174 -8.63 12.83 0.56
C ALA A 174 -8.99 14.15 1.27
N ASP A 175 -9.44 14.06 2.52
CA ASP A 175 -9.86 15.22 3.33
C ASP A 175 -8.71 15.83 4.16
N HIS A 176 -7.51 15.27 4.06
CA HIS A 176 -6.33 15.76 4.76
C HIS A 176 -5.75 17.01 4.09
N ASP A 177 -5.23 17.93 4.90
CA ASP A 177 -4.59 19.16 4.40
C ASP A 177 -3.12 18.91 3.97
N ILE A 178 -2.94 18.09 2.94
CA ILE A 178 -1.61 17.74 2.42
C ILE A 178 -1.01 18.93 1.67
N ALA A 179 0.13 19.42 2.16
CA ALA A 179 0.89 20.50 1.54
C ALA A 179 2.01 20.01 0.61
N ALA A 180 2.50 18.78 0.81
CA ALA A 180 3.60 18.22 0.03
C ALA A 180 3.50 16.70 -0.13
N VAL A 181 3.79 16.22 -1.34
CA VAL A 181 4.00 14.80 -1.64
C VAL A 181 5.42 14.59 -2.16
N ILE A 182 6.20 13.82 -1.43
CA ILE A 182 7.62 13.57 -1.70
C ILE A 182 7.82 12.06 -1.77
N ALA A 183 8.60 11.57 -2.73
CA ALA A 183 8.81 10.14 -2.91
C ALA A 183 10.28 9.81 -3.19
N SER A 184 10.65 8.59 -2.81
CA SER A 184 11.88 7.96 -3.26
C SER A 184 11.99 7.95 -4.80
N PRO A 185 13.20 8.06 -5.38
CA PRO A 185 13.39 8.03 -6.84
C PRO A 185 12.96 6.72 -7.51
N LEU A 186 12.71 5.64 -6.74
CA LEU A 186 12.37 4.33 -7.31
C LEU A 186 10.94 4.32 -7.85
N GLN A 187 10.76 3.72 -9.03
CA GLN A 187 9.51 3.68 -9.79
C GLN A 187 8.27 3.36 -8.94
N ARG A 188 8.28 2.26 -8.19
CA ARG A 188 7.17 1.85 -7.30
C ARG A 188 6.73 2.92 -6.29
N ALA A 189 7.67 3.72 -5.78
CA ALA A 189 7.36 4.79 -4.82
C ALA A 189 6.74 5.99 -5.55
N GLN A 190 7.25 6.32 -6.74
CA GLN A 190 6.68 7.36 -7.61
C GLN A 190 5.24 6.98 -8.03
N GLU A 191 5.02 5.74 -8.46
CA GLU A 191 3.70 5.23 -8.84
C GLU A 191 2.72 5.20 -7.65
N THR A 192 3.21 4.91 -6.43
CA THR A 192 2.38 4.96 -5.22
C THR A 192 2.02 6.40 -4.85
N ALA A 193 2.94 7.35 -5.03
CA ALA A 193 2.75 8.76 -4.69
C ALA A 193 1.83 9.50 -5.69
N ALA A 194 1.80 9.06 -6.94
CA ALA A 194 1.07 9.72 -8.02
C ALA A 194 -0.43 9.95 -7.73
N PRO A 195 -1.24 8.95 -7.31
CA PRO A 195 -2.65 9.19 -7.02
C PRO A 195 -2.86 10.13 -5.83
N ILE A 196 -1.98 10.10 -4.83
CA ILE A 196 -2.04 11.01 -3.68
C ILE A 196 -1.80 12.45 -4.14
N ALA A 197 -0.74 12.68 -4.93
CA ALA A 197 -0.45 14.01 -5.46
C ALA A 197 -1.59 14.53 -6.35
N ALA A 198 -2.16 13.68 -7.20
CA ALA A 198 -3.30 14.04 -8.05
C ALA A 198 -4.53 14.44 -7.23
N GLN A 199 -4.86 13.69 -6.16
CA GLN A 199 -5.98 13.97 -5.26
C GLN A 199 -5.89 15.37 -4.63
N HIS A 200 -4.68 15.83 -4.30
CA HIS A 200 -4.44 17.13 -3.66
C HIS A 200 -4.03 18.24 -4.63
N GLY A 201 -4.04 17.99 -5.95
CA GLY A 201 -3.59 18.98 -6.94
C GLY A 201 -2.11 19.36 -6.82
N LEU A 202 -1.28 18.44 -6.32
CA LEU A 202 0.16 18.61 -6.11
C LEU A 202 0.98 17.86 -7.16
N ILE A 203 2.28 18.15 -7.20
CA ILE A 203 3.26 17.36 -7.95
C ILE A 203 4.04 16.45 -6.99
N VAL A 204 4.43 15.27 -7.46
CA VAL A 204 5.36 14.41 -6.72
C VAL A 204 6.77 15.00 -6.82
N ARG A 205 7.38 15.31 -5.68
CA ARG A 205 8.79 15.69 -5.60
C ARG A 205 9.65 14.48 -5.28
N THR A 206 10.88 14.44 -5.77
CA THR A 206 11.82 13.35 -5.49
C THR A 206 12.80 13.74 -4.39
N ASP A 207 13.06 12.83 -3.44
CA ASP A 207 14.14 12.96 -2.45
C ASP A 207 14.93 11.65 -2.32
N GLU A 208 16.23 11.72 -2.60
CA GLU A 208 17.16 10.59 -2.54
C GLU A 208 17.26 9.98 -1.14
N ASN A 209 16.98 10.77 -0.10
CA ASN A 209 17.03 10.30 1.27
C ASN A 209 15.95 9.26 1.60
N LEU A 210 14.91 9.13 0.76
CA LEU A 210 13.80 8.17 0.91
C LEU A 210 14.06 6.82 0.24
N ILE A 211 15.21 6.62 -0.43
CA ILE A 211 15.52 5.37 -1.15
C ILE A 211 15.60 4.13 -0.23
N GLU A 212 15.34 2.94 -0.78
CA GLU A 212 15.53 1.67 -0.07
C GLU A 212 16.99 1.54 0.41
N ALA A 213 17.26 0.79 1.48
CA ALA A 213 18.59 0.44 1.91
C ALA A 213 19.35 -0.30 0.80
N GLY A 214 20.64 -0.01 0.66
CA GLY A 214 21.48 -0.80 -0.25
C GLY A 214 21.56 -2.26 0.22
N ASN A 215 21.54 -3.20 -0.73
CA ASN A 215 21.69 -4.62 -0.42
C ASN A 215 22.52 -5.38 -1.47
N THR A 216 23.59 -6.04 -1.03
CA THR A 216 24.52 -6.79 -1.89
C THR A 216 23.97 -8.14 -2.38
N PHE A 217 22.76 -8.51 -1.97
CA PHE A 217 22.01 -9.68 -2.45
C PHE A 217 20.94 -9.31 -3.49
N GLU A 218 20.86 -8.05 -3.91
CA GLU A 218 19.99 -7.61 -5.01
C GLU A 218 20.14 -8.50 -6.25
N GLY A 219 19.03 -8.78 -6.91
CA GLY A 219 18.98 -9.65 -8.11
C GLY A 219 18.97 -11.15 -7.80
N LEU A 220 19.05 -11.56 -6.53
CA LEU A 220 18.96 -12.95 -6.12
C LEU A 220 17.57 -13.28 -5.56
N ARG A 221 17.19 -14.56 -5.62
CA ARG A 221 16.08 -15.08 -4.81
C ARG A 221 16.59 -15.32 -3.39
N VAL A 222 16.15 -14.52 -2.44
CA VAL A 222 16.42 -14.71 -1.02
C VAL A 222 15.15 -15.26 -0.37
N SER A 223 15.08 -16.57 -0.21
CA SER A 223 14.01 -17.23 0.56
C SER A 223 14.61 -17.99 1.73
N VAL A 224 13.84 -18.10 2.82
CA VAL A 224 14.15 -18.91 3.98
C VAL A 224 14.01 -20.38 3.58
N GLY A 225 15.12 -21.08 3.38
CA GLY A 225 15.12 -22.51 3.04
C GLY A 225 16.03 -22.87 1.88
N ASP A 226 15.98 -22.16 0.75
CA ASP A 226 16.78 -22.46 -0.46
C ASP A 226 17.48 -21.21 -1.07
N GLY A 227 17.41 -20.06 -0.38
CA GLY A 227 17.94 -18.79 -0.84
C GLY A 227 19.46 -18.65 -0.78
N ALA A 228 19.96 -17.50 -1.28
CA ALA A 228 21.37 -17.14 -1.28
C ALA A 228 22.09 -17.35 0.07
N LEU A 229 21.37 -17.24 1.19
CA LEU A 229 21.90 -17.35 2.56
C LEU A 229 22.46 -18.74 2.92
N ARG A 230 22.04 -19.83 2.26
CA ARG A 230 22.60 -21.19 2.49
C ARG A 230 23.92 -21.45 1.76
N LYS A 231 24.32 -20.60 0.80
CA LYS A 231 25.54 -20.81 0.02
C LYS A 231 26.75 -20.31 0.83
N PRO A 232 27.74 -21.17 1.17
CA PRO A 232 28.88 -20.78 2.00
C PRO A 232 29.65 -19.57 1.49
N ARG A 233 29.67 -19.36 0.16
CA ARG A 233 30.26 -18.19 -0.50
C ARG A 233 29.72 -16.83 0.00
N HIS A 234 28.52 -16.80 0.57
CA HIS A 234 27.87 -15.57 1.04
C HIS A 234 28.04 -15.32 2.53
N TRP A 235 28.56 -16.27 3.31
CA TRP A 235 28.67 -16.13 4.77
C TRP A 235 29.62 -15.00 5.18
N TRP A 236 30.64 -14.70 4.37
CA TRP A 236 31.51 -13.55 4.58
C TRP A 236 30.72 -12.23 4.60
N LYS A 237 29.68 -12.11 3.77
CA LYS A 237 28.82 -10.92 3.71
C LYS A 237 27.88 -10.80 4.92
N LEU A 238 27.73 -11.84 5.75
CA LEU A 238 26.84 -11.87 6.91
C LEU A 238 27.61 -11.67 8.24
N ARG A 239 28.89 -11.32 8.18
CA ARG A 239 29.81 -11.36 9.33
C ARG A 239 29.52 -10.30 10.38
N ASP A 240 29.04 -9.13 9.97
CA ASP A 240 28.61 -8.07 10.88
C ASP A 240 27.11 -7.82 10.69
N PRO A 241 26.27 -8.34 11.60
CA PRO A 241 24.84 -8.03 11.61
C PRO A 241 24.53 -6.64 12.16
N PHE A 242 25.30 -6.16 13.14
CA PHE A 242 25.02 -4.90 13.84
C PHE A 242 25.24 -3.68 12.94
N THR A 243 26.25 -3.78 12.07
CA THR A 243 26.44 -2.91 10.91
C THR A 243 26.31 -3.81 9.69
N PRO A 244 25.08 -4.01 9.14
CA PRO A 244 24.81 -5.07 8.17
C PRO A 244 25.80 -4.99 7.01
N SER A 245 26.82 -5.84 7.05
CA SER A 245 27.93 -5.81 6.07
C SER A 245 27.48 -6.17 4.65
N TRP A 246 26.27 -6.69 4.51
CA TRP A 246 25.59 -6.95 3.24
C TRP A 246 24.76 -5.77 2.75
N GLY A 247 24.67 -4.65 3.48
CA GLY A 247 23.82 -3.53 3.13
C GLY A 247 24.22 -2.21 3.77
N GLU A 248 23.27 -1.29 3.88
CA GLU A 248 23.47 0.05 4.45
C GLU A 248 23.34 0.04 6.00
N PRO A 249 24.24 0.69 6.76
CA PRO A 249 24.14 0.78 8.21
C PRO A 249 22.82 1.43 8.67
N TYR A 250 22.14 0.84 9.66
CA TYR A 250 20.84 1.35 10.13
C TYR A 250 20.87 2.81 10.61
N LEU A 251 21.95 3.26 11.24
CA LEU A 251 22.09 4.66 11.64
C LEU A 251 22.17 5.62 10.45
N GLN A 252 22.80 5.21 9.34
CA GLN A 252 22.83 6.02 8.12
C GLN A 252 21.43 6.13 7.52
N ILE A 253 20.69 5.00 7.49
CA ILE A 253 19.28 4.95 7.05
C ILE A 253 18.42 5.88 7.91
N ALA A 254 18.53 5.78 9.25
CA ALA A 254 17.78 6.62 10.17
C ALA A 254 18.06 8.12 9.97
N HIS A 255 19.34 8.51 9.86
CA HIS A 255 19.73 9.90 9.68
C HIS A 255 19.22 10.49 8.36
N ARG A 256 19.32 9.76 7.24
CA ARG A 256 18.81 10.28 5.96
C ARG A 256 17.29 10.36 5.96
N MET A 257 16.59 9.36 6.50
CA MET A 257 15.13 9.40 6.64
C MET A 257 14.69 10.58 7.51
N LEU A 258 15.38 10.83 8.62
CA LEU A 258 15.10 11.98 9.49
C LEU A 258 15.35 13.32 8.78
N ALA A 259 16.39 13.41 7.94
CA ALA A 259 16.63 14.59 7.12
C ALA A 259 15.47 14.87 6.15
N ALA A 260 14.91 13.84 5.50
CA ALA A 260 13.73 13.97 4.64
C ALA A 260 12.50 14.41 5.44
N VAL A 261 12.25 13.80 6.60
CA VAL A 261 11.13 14.16 7.49
C VAL A 261 11.23 15.61 7.96
N ASN A 262 12.40 16.04 8.43
CA ASN A 262 12.58 17.41 8.94
C ASN A 262 12.37 18.46 7.85
N LYS A 263 12.85 18.18 6.63
CA LYS A 263 12.62 19.05 5.46
C LYS A 263 11.14 19.14 5.12
N ALA A 264 10.44 18.00 5.03
CA ALA A 264 9.02 17.98 4.72
C ALA A 264 8.16 18.67 5.80
N ARG A 265 8.47 18.45 7.08
CA ARG A 265 7.83 19.11 8.21
C ARG A 265 7.99 20.63 8.16
N ALA A 266 9.19 21.11 7.84
CA ALA A 266 9.44 22.55 7.68
C ALA A 266 8.62 23.15 6.51
N GLU A 267 8.49 22.42 5.41
CA GLU A 267 7.70 22.85 4.24
C GLU A 267 6.18 22.81 4.51
N ALA A 268 5.71 21.88 5.36
CA ALA A 268 4.30 21.65 5.68
C ALA A 268 3.89 22.17 7.06
N THR A 269 4.55 23.21 7.60
CA THR A 269 4.24 23.74 8.93
C THR A 269 2.75 24.11 9.04
N GLY A 270 2.04 23.55 10.02
CA GLY A 270 0.60 23.75 10.23
C GLY A 270 -0.31 22.87 9.40
N ARG A 271 0.28 21.99 8.60
CA ARG A 271 -0.39 21.16 7.60
C ARG A 271 0.24 19.77 7.63
N GLU A 272 0.05 19.00 6.57
CA GLU A 272 0.54 17.64 6.48
C GLU A 272 1.45 17.42 5.27
N ALA A 273 2.35 16.43 5.37
CA ALA A 273 3.20 16.00 4.26
C ALA A 273 3.21 14.48 4.12
N VAL A 274 3.27 13.97 2.89
CA VAL A 274 3.35 12.54 2.59
C VAL A 274 4.70 12.22 1.96
N LEU A 275 5.42 11.27 2.57
CA LEU A 275 6.74 10.81 2.17
C LEU A 275 6.65 9.32 1.81
N VAL A 276 6.79 8.99 0.52
CA VAL A 276 6.69 7.61 0.04
C VAL A 276 8.08 6.97 -0.04
N SER A 277 8.27 5.89 0.73
CA SER A 277 9.51 5.16 0.88
C SER A 277 9.27 3.63 0.88
N HIS A 278 10.11 2.88 1.59
CA HIS A 278 10.21 1.43 1.52
C HIS A 278 10.29 0.82 2.92
N GLN A 279 10.12 -0.50 3.00
CA GLN A 279 9.86 -1.18 4.27
C GLN A 279 10.97 -0.95 5.30
N LEU A 280 12.22 -1.20 4.94
CA LEU A 280 13.33 -1.11 5.89
C LEU A 280 13.63 0.34 6.33
N PRO A 281 13.68 1.35 5.45
CA PRO A 281 13.85 2.74 5.86
C PRO A 281 12.74 3.26 6.78
N VAL A 282 11.47 2.99 6.45
CA VAL A 282 10.31 3.41 7.28
C VAL A 282 10.41 2.79 8.67
N TRP A 283 10.64 1.47 8.73
CA TRP A 283 10.76 0.76 10.00
C TRP A 283 11.96 1.25 10.83
N THR A 284 13.11 1.46 10.18
CA THR A 284 14.33 1.93 10.85
C THR A 284 14.14 3.32 11.43
N LEU A 285 13.51 4.23 10.69
CA LEU A 285 13.13 5.57 11.16
C LEU A 285 12.24 5.48 12.40
N ARG A 286 11.17 4.68 12.35
CA ARG A 286 10.24 4.51 13.48
C ARG A 286 10.96 4.01 14.72
N ARG A 287 11.77 2.95 14.59
CA ARG A 287 12.55 2.42 15.73
C ARG A 287 13.51 3.45 16.30
N PHE A 288 14.17 4.21 15.44
CA PHE A 288 15.10 5.27 15.86
C PHE A 288 14.39 6.35 16.68
N LEU A 289 13.25 6.85 16.20
CA LEU A 289 12.45 7.86 16.91
C LEU A 289 11.88 7.36 18.24
N GLN A 290 11.55 6.07 18.32
CA GLN A 290 11.08 5.43 19.55
C GLN A 290 12.21 5.01 20.52
N GLY A 291 13.48 5.32 20.21
CA GLY A 291 14.62 4.91 21.03
C GLY A 291 14.82 3.39 21.12
N GLN A 292 14.28 2.63 20.16
CA GLN A 292 14.39 1.18 20.12
C GLN A 292 15.71 0.73 19.49
N ARG A 293 16.10 -0.52 19.76
CA ARG A 293 17.26 -1.15 19.11
C ARG A 293 17.06 -1.19 17.59
N LEU A 294 18.05 -0.74 16.82
CA LEU A 294 17.92 -0.71 15.35
C LEU A 294 18.06 -2.10 14.72
N TRP A 295 18.88 -2.99 15.30
CA TRP A 295 18.92 -4.40 14.90
C TRP A 295 17.61 -5.10 15.26
N HIS A 296 17.04 -5.86 14.31
CA HIS A 296 15.74 -6.53 14.45
C HIS A 296 15.61 -7.78 13.58
N ASP A 297 14.65 -8.62 13.92
CA ASP A 297 14.17 -9.67 13.02
C ASP A 297 13.30 -9.05 11.92
N PRO A 298 13.65 -9.20 10.63
CA PRO A 298 12.86 -8.69 9.52
C PRO A 298 11.41 -9.19 9.48
N ARG A 299 11.11 -10.37 10.06
CA ARG A 299 9.78 -11.00 10.04
C ARG A 299 8.78 -10.32 10.98
N GLN A 300 9.26 -9.51 11.91
CA GLN A 300 8.45 -8.85 12.94
C GLN A 300 8.23 -7.36 12.65
N ARG A 301 8.50 -6.90 11.43
CA ARG A 301 8.33 -5.49 11.03
C ARG A 301 6.85 -5.17 10.89
N GLN A 302 6.33 -4.25 11.70
CA GLN A 302 5.02 -3.64 11.47
C GLN A 302 5.18 -2.51 10.45
N CYS A 303 5.11 -2.88 9.18
CA CYS A 303 5.21 -1.96 8.04
C CYS A 303 4.62 -2.64 6.80
N SER A 304 3.29 -2.78 6.77
CA SER A 304 2.54 -3.40 5.67
C SER A 304 2.66 -2.58 4.38
N LEU A 305 2.43 -3.23 3.23
CA LEU A 305 2.34 -2.52 1.95
C LEU A 305 1.27 -1.44 2.04
N ALA A 306 1.57 -0.25 1.53
CA ALA A 306 0.68 0.91 1.62
C ALA A 306 0.24 1.29 3.06
N SER A 307 1.02 0.92 4.09
CA SER A 307 0.82 1.40 5.46
C SER A 307 1.43 2.78 5.68
N LEU A 308 0.82 3.57 6.56
CA LEU A 308 1.30 4.87 6.99
C LEU A 308 1.91 4.79 8.39
N THR A 309 3.07 5.41 8.57
CA THR A 309 3.60 5.80 9.88
C THR A 309 3.57 7.32 9.96
N SER A 310 2.61 7.86 10.70
CA SER A 310 2.38 9.30 10.86
C SER A 310 3.13 9.84 12.06
N LEU A 311 3.97 10.84 11.85
CA LEU A 311 4.75 11.52 12.88
C LEU A 311 4.05 12.84 13.21
N VAL A 312 3.57 12.98 14.44
CA VAL A 312 2.81 14.16 14.88
C VAL A 312 3.74 15.10 15.63
N TYR A 313 3.87 16.33 15.16
CA TYR A 313 4.72 17.37 15.75
C TYR A 313 3.90 18.52 16.29
N GLN A 314 4.28 19.04 17.45
CA GLN A 314 3.86 20.36 17.94
C GLN A 314 5.08 21.27 17.93
N GLY A 315 5.10 22.22 16.97
CA GLY A 315 6.30 22.98 16.66
C GLY A 315 7.49 22.06 16.33
N ASP A 316 8.52 22.09 17.18
CA ASP A 316 9.72 21.28 17.00
C ASP A 316 9.74 19.92 17.69
N THR A 317 8.72 19.62 18.49
CA THR A 317 8.67 18.41 19.31
C THR A 317 7.82 17.34 18.66
N LEU A 318 8.38 16.15 18.46
CA LEU A 318 7.62 14.94 18.10
C LEU A 318 6.82 14.51 19.32
N VAL A 319 5.50 14.56 19.24
CA VAL A 319 4.59 14.25 20.34
C VAL A 319 3.97 12.86 20.21
N ASP A 320 3.79 12.36 18.98
CA ASP A 320 3.21 11.03 18.76
C ASP A 320 3.68 10.36 17.46
N ILE A 321 3.55 9.03 17.39
CA ILE A 321 3.79 8.19 16.21
C ILE A 321 2.63 7.23 16.04
N VAL A 322 1.80 7.48 15.03
CA VAL A 322 0.59 6.69 14.72
C VAL A 322 0.85 5.76 13.55
N TYR A 323 0.39 4.51 13.62
CA TYR A 323 0.47 3.54 12.52
C TYR A 323 -0.93 3.20 12.02
N SER A 324 -1.13 3.19 10.71
CA SER A 324 -2.40 2.82 10.08
C SER A 324 -2.20 2.04 8.77
N GLU A 325 -3.21 1.25 8.40
CA GLU A 325 -3.21 0.37 7.22
C GLU A 325 -4.44 0.65 6.33
N PRO A 326 -4.52 1.81 5.66
CA PRO A 326 -5.71 2.23 4.92
C PRO A 326 -6.03 1.32 3.71
N ALA A 327 -5.04 0.58 3.21
CA ALA A 327 -5.23 -0.41 2.16
C ALA A 327 -5.43 -1.86 2.69
N GLY A 328 -5.61 -2.00 4.01
CA GLY A 328 -5.65 -3.28 4.72
C GLY A 328 -4.27 -3.81 5.10
N GLY A 329 -4.24 -4.73 6.07
CA GLY A 329 -3.02 -5.40 6.49
C GLY A 329 -2.45 -6.32 5.42
N SER A 330 -1.13 -6.31 5.26
CA SER A 330 -0.42 -7.23 4.34
C SER A 330 0.47 -8.18 5.14
N ASP A 331 0.71 -9.39 4.63
CA ASP A 331 1.62 -10.33 5.28
C ASP A 331 3.04 -9.71 5.39
N PRO A 332 3.62 -9.61 6.62
CA PRO A 332 4.96 -9.04 6.83
C PRO A 332 6.07 -9.82 6.11
N THR A 333 5.78 -11.05 5.66
CA THR A 333 6.66 -11.89 4.86
C THR A 333 6.62 -11.61 3.35
N VAL A 334 5.74 -10.72 2.88
CA VAL A 334 5.78 -10.20 1.50
C VAL A 334 7.02 -9.31 1.34
N HIS A 335 8.09 -9.98 0.93
CA HIS A 335 9.40 -9.40 0.73
C HIS A 335 9.50 -8.84 -0.68
N GLY A 336 9.95 -7.61 -0.76
CA GLY A 336 10.25 -6.97 -2.03
C GLY A 336 11.38 -5.95 -1.89
N ALA A 337 11.45 -5.26 -0.76
CA ALA A 337 12.45 -4.26 -0.48
C ALA A 337 13.16 -4.58 0.85
#